data_AF-A0A3B8N3Q0-F1
#
_entry.id   AF-A0A3B8N3Q0-F1
#
_cell.length_a   1.000
_cell.length_b   1.000
_cell.length_c   1.000
_cell.angle_alpha   90.00
_cell.angle_beta   90.00
_cell.angle_gamma   90.00
#
_symmetry.space_group_name_H-M   'P 1'
#
loop_
_entity.id
_entity.type
_entity.pdbx_description
1 polymer ?
#
loop_
_entity_poly.entity_id
_entity_poly.type
_entity_poly.pdbx_seq_one_letter_code
_entity_poly.pdbx_strand_id
1 'polypeptide(L)'
;MRINLLDKAKKLKNLGARYITTVAYLNPDTGDKVVVTHLFDLNGKLEELTYEAEFSETLESIKEVYPAVEWSEREIMELYGIEFSGYPEEEKNLLLSSGGHPFPLLEVEKQKVSRKRHE
;
A
#
# COMPACT_ATOMS: atom_id res chain seq x y z
N MET A 1 -7.26 15.81 9.36
CA MET A 1 -6.10 15.50 10.22
C MET A 1 -5.29 14.45 9.49
N ARG A 2 -4.11 14.80 8.93
CA ARG A 2 -3.23 13.80 8.29
C ARG A 2 -2.83 12.81 9.38
N ILE A 3 -3.23 11.55 9.22
CA ILE A 3 -2.80 10.48 10.11
C ILE A 3 -1.30 10.32 9.88
N ASN A 4 -0.50 10.50 10.93
CA ASN A 4 0.93 10.21 10.88
C ASN A 4 1.10 8.69 10.95
N LEU A 5 1.30 8.05 9.80
CA LEU A 5 1.42 6.59 9.66
C LEU A 5 2.66 6.10 10.42
N LEU A 6 3.76 6.85 10.34
CA LEU A 6 5.01 6.52 11.00
C LEU A 6 4.87 6.49 12.54
N ASP A 7 4.17 7.45 13.13
CA ASP A 7 3.92 7.50 14.58
C ASP A 7 3.03 6.33 15.04
N LYS A 8 2.03 5.94 14.23
CA LYS A 8 1.21 4.76 14.54
C LYS A 8 2.04 3.48 14.45
N ALA A 9 2.87 3.33 13.41
CA ALA A 9 3.77 2.19 13.27
C ALA A 9 4.75 2.09 14.44
N LYS A 10 5.35 3.21 14.89
CA LYS A 10 6.21 3.26 16.08
C LYS A 10 5.48 2.81 17.34
N LYS A 11 4.23 3.26 17.54
CA LYS A 11 3.40 2.83 18.68
C LYS A 11 3.14 1.33 18.65
N LEU A 12 2.76 0.77 17.49
CA LEU A 12 2.57 -0.68 17.32
C LEU A 12 3.87 -1.46 17.62
N LYS A 13 5.01 -0.96 17.12
CA LYS A 13 6.32 -1.57 17.38
C LYS A 13 6.65 -1.61 18.87
N ASN A 14 6.39 -0.51 19.58
CA ASN A 14 6.62 -0.42 21.02
C ASN A 14 5.69 -1.35 21.83
N LEU A 15 4.50 -1.66 21.31
CA LEU A 15 3.60 -2.65 21.90
C LEU A 15 4.02 -4.11 21.59
N GLY A 16 5.03 -4.32 20.75
CA GLY A 16 5.51 -5.64 20.36
C GLY A 16 4.86 -6.20 19.09
N ALA A 17 4.15 -5.37 18.32
CA ALA A 17 3.48 -5.82 17.10
C ALA A 17 4.52 -6.20 16.03
N ARG A 18 4.29 -7.35 15.37
CA ARG A 18 5.11 -7.90 14.29
C ARG A 18 4.43 -7.65 12.96
N TYR A 19 5.19 -7.17 11.98
CA TYR A 19 4.71 -6.99 10.63
C TYR A 19 4.34 -8.34 9.99
N ILE A 20 3.20 -8.39 9.30
CA ILE A 20 2.74 -9.54 8.53
C ILE A 20 2.92 -9.26 7.03
N THR A 21 2.20 -8.27 6.51
CA THR A 21 2.21 -7.93 5.08
C THR A 21 1.59 -6.54 4.86
N THR A 22 1.64 -6.04 3.63
CA THR A 22 0.90 -4.87 3.18
C THR A 22 0.16 -5.23 1.91
N VAL A 23 -1.12 -4.87 1.88
CA VAL A 23 -2.00 -5.16 0.74
C VAL A 23 -2.56 -3.85 0.19
N ALA A 24 -2.79 -3.80 -1.11
CA ALA A 24 -3.47 -2.70 -1.78
C ALA A 24 -4.57 -3.21 -2.70
N TYR A 25 -5.64 -2.44 -2.83
CA TYR A 25 -6.72 -2.66 -3.80
C TYR A 25 -7.47 -1.35 -4.08
N LEU A 26 -8.05 -1.23 -5.26
CA LEU A 26 -8.98 -0.17 -5.63
C LEU A 26 -10.26 -0.31 -4.80
N ASN A 27 -10.67 0.76 -4.13
CA ASN A 27 -11.91 0.79 -3.37
C ASN A 27 -13.07 0.39 -4.32
N PRO A 28 -13.77 -0.74 -4.06
CA PRO A 28 -14.76 -1.27 -4.99
C PRO A 28 -16.05 -0.43 -5.02
N ASP A 29 -16.32 0.34 -3.97
CA ASP A 29 -17.50 1.19 -3.86
C ASP A 29 -17.29 2.48 -4.66
N THR A 30 -16.15 3.14 -4.45
CA THR A 30 -15.88 4.45 -5.07
C THR A 30 -15.20 4.33 -6.45
N GLY A 31 -14.31 3.35 -6.63
CA GLY A 31 -13.59 3.09 -7.87
C GLY A 31 -12.51 4.12 -8.22
N ASP A 32 -12.19 5.03 -7.31
CA ASP A 32 -11.30 6.18 -7.52
C ASP A 32 -10.13 6.28 -6.52
N LYS A 33 -10.14 5.49 -5.45
CA LYS A 33 -9.08 5.47 -4.43
C LYS A 33 -8.46 4.11 -4.25
N VAL A 34 -7.18 4.07 -3.93
CA VAL A 34 -6.49 2.83 -3.54
C VAL A 34 -6.50 2.73 -2.03
N VAL A 35 -7.05 1.63 -1.52
CA VAL A 35 -6.96 1.25 -0.11
C VAL A 35 -5.64 0.53 0.10
N VAL A 36 -4.80 1.04 1.00
CA VAL A 36 -3.56 0.39 1.44
C VAL A 36 -3.71 0.00 2.91
N THR A 37 -3.42 -1.26 3.23
CA THR A 37 -3.51 -1.77 4.61
C THR A 37 -2.22 -2.48 5.00
N HIS A 38 -1.56 -1.99 6.05
CA HIS A 38 -0.49 -2.72 6.73
C HIS A 38 -1.08 -3.62 7.82
N LEU A 39 -0.75 -4.90 7.80
CA LEU A 39 -1.23 -5.90 8.74
C LEU A 39 -0.14 -6.28 9.75
N PHE A 40 -0.53 -6.38 11.01
CA PHE A 40 0.37 -6.69 12.11
C PHE A 40 -0.22 -7.77 13.03
N ASP A 41 0.64 -8.62 13.58
CA ASP A 41 0.31 -9.52 14.67
C ASP A 41 0.74 -8.89 16.00
N LEU A 42 -0.21 -8.72 16.91
CA LEU A 42 0.03 -8.30 18.29
C LEU A 42 -0.48 -9.37 19.24
N ASN A 43 0.39 -10.30 19.64
CA ASN A 43 0.08 -11.39 20.56
C ASN A 43 -1.09 -12.28 20.09
N GLY A 44 -1.12 -12.63 18.79
CA GLY A 44 -2.17 -13.46 18.21
C GLY A 44 -3.43 -12.69 17.81
N LYS A 45 -3.43 -11.35 17.98
CA LYS A 45 -4.49 -10.47 17.49
C LYS A 45 -4.01 -9.72 16.25
N LEU A 46 -4.83 -9.73 15.20
CA LEU A 46 -4.60 -8.94 14.00
C LEU A 46 -4.88 -7.46 14.29
N GLU A 47 -3.92 -6.61 13.98
CA GLU A 47 -4.03 -5.15 14.01
C GLU A 47 -3.78 -4.60 12.60
N GLU A 48 -4.48 -3.52 12.26
CA GLU A 48 -4.48 -2.98 10.90
C GLU A 48 -4.21 -1.46 10.91
N LEU A 49 -3.39 -1.02 9.95
CA LEU A 49 -3.26 0.40 9.60
C LEU A 49 -3.71 0.58 8.15
N THR A 50 -4.94 1.06 7.98
CA THR A 50 -5.56 1.28 6.67
C THR A 50 -5.59 2.76 6.29
N TYR A 51 -5.30 3.05 5.03
CA TYR A 51 -5.35 4.37 4.42
C TYR A 51 -6.00 4.30 3.04
N GLU A 52 -6.79 5.31 2.68
CA GLU A 52 -7.28 5.50 1.32
C GLU A 52 -6.48 6.61 0.65
N ALA A 53 -5.77 6.26 -0.42
CA ALA A 53 -4.92 7.15 -1.19
C ALA A 53 -5.55 7.49 -2.53
N GLU A 54 -5.39 8.74 -2.95
CA GLU A 54 -5.60 9.14 -4.33
C GLU A 54 -4.51 8.53 -5.22
N PHE A 55 -4.77 8.40 -6.52
CA PHE A 55 -3.74 7.92 -7.46
C PHE A 55 -2.53 8.87 -7.47
N SER A 56 -1.32 8.30 -7.46
CA SER A 56 -0.07 9.06 -7.38
C SER A 56 0.10 9.87 -6.09
N GLU A 57 -0.72 9.66 -5.06
CA GLU A 57 -0.48 10.21 -3.73
C GLU A 57 0.76 9.56 -3.11
N THR A 58 1.52 10.36 -2.36
CA THR A 58 2.69 9.89 -1.61
C THR A 58 2.32 9.64 -0.15
N LEU A 59 2.47 8.40 0.28
CA LEU A 59 2.31 7.96 1.68
C LEU A 59 3.66 7.97 2.41
N GLU A 60 3.62 8.10 3.73
CA GLU A 60 4.81 7.90 4.54
C GLU A 60 5.15 6.40 4.63
N SER A 61 6.34 6.00 4.19
CA SER A 61 6.83 4.64 4.39
C SER A 61 7.01 4.33 5.88
N ILE A 62 6.75 3.10 6.27
CA ILE A 62 7.03 2.59 7.63
C ILE A 62 8.31 1.74 7.69
N LYS A 63 9.11 1.70 6.61
CA LYS A 63 10.29 0.82 6.49
C LYS A 63 11.34 1.02 7.58
N GLU A 64 11.51 2.25 8.04
CA GLU A 64 12.43 2.58 9.14
C GLU A 64 12.02 1.92 10.47
N VAL A 65 10.74 1.54 10.62
CA VAL A 65 10.22 0.83 11.80
C VAL A 65 10.11 -0.68 11.54
N TYR A 66 9.72 -1.04 10.31
CA TYR A 66 9.51 -2.41 9.85
C TYR A 66 10.18 -2.63 8.49
N PRO A 67 11.48 -2.99 8.44
CA PRO A 67 12.21 -3.15 7.19
C PRO A 67 11.59 -4.17 6.22
N ALA A 68 10.90 -5.18 6.76
CA ALA A 68 10.20 -6.19 5.97
C ALA A 68 9.07 -5.64 5.07
N VAL A 69 8.62 -4.40 5.30
CA VAL A 69 7.59 -3.75 4.47
C VAL A 69 8.10 -3.39 3.07
N GLU A 70 9.42 -3.29 2.89
CA GLU A 70 10.04 -2.74 1.69
C GLU A 70 9.48 -3.35 0.40
N TRP A 71 9.42 -4.67 0.35
CA TRP A 71 8.98 -5.38 -0.85
C TRP A 71 7.53 -5.10 -1.18
N SER A 72 6.65 -5.11 -0.18
CA SER A 72 5.22 -4.85 -0.39
C SER A 72 4.96 -3.39 -0.75
N GLU A 73 5.66 -2.43 -0.15
CA GLU A 73 5.54 -1.02 -0.54
C GLU A 73 5.98 -0.82 -2.01
N ARG A 74 7.13 -1.37 -2.42
CA ARG A 74 7.62 -1.27 -3.80
C ARG A 74 6.72 -1.98 -4.81
N GLU A 75 6.18 -3.15 -4.46
CA GLU A 75 5.17 -3.84 -5.27
C GLU A 75 3.93 -2.96 -5.48
N ILE A 76 3.45 -2.29 -4.43
CA ILE A 76 2.30 -1.38 -4.52
C ILE A 76 2.63 -0.14 -5.38
N MET A 77 3.85 0.39 -5.28
CA MET A 77 4.30 1.50 -6.14
C MET A 77 4.21 1.13 -7.61
N GLU A 78 4.74 -0.04 -7.98
CA GLU A 78 4.80 -0.48 -9.36
C GLU A 78 3.44 -0.94 -9.92
N LEU A 79 2.58 -1.53 -9.08
CA LEU A 79 1.32 -2.13 -9.53
C LEU A 79 0.09 -1.21 -9.40
N TYR A 80 0.10 -0.28 -8.45
CA TYR A 80 -1.01 0.64 -8.17
C TYR A 80 -0.67 2.12 -8.34
N GLY A 81 0.60 2.49 -8.47
CA GLY A 81 1.01 3.88 -8.68
C GLY A 81 0.82 4.77 -7.45
N ILE A 82 0.83 4.18 -6.26
CA ILE A 82 0.93 4.88 -4.99
C ILE A 82 2.41 5.06 -4.65
N GLU A 83 2.83 6.25 -4.26
CA GLU A 83 4.23 6.49 -3.91
C GLU A 83 4.45 6.32 -2.39
N PHE A 84 5.60 5.83 -1.97
CA PHE A 84 6.02 5.85 -0.56
C PHE A 84 7.27 6.72 -0.41
N SER A 85 7.30 7.55 0.64
CA SER A 85 8.44 8.41 0.92
C SER A 85 9.68 7.61 1.37
N GLY A 86 10.87 8.12 1.06
CA GLY A 86 12.13 7.52 1.50
C GLY A 86 12.71 6.44 0.59
N TYR A 87 12.11 6.16 -0.57
CA TYR A 87 12.70 5.31 -1.61
C TYR A 87 13.42 6.14 -2.69
N PRO A 88 14.68 5.80 -3.04
CA PRO A 88 15.33 6.24 -4.27
C PRO A 88 14.53 5.83 -5.52
N GLU A 89 14.63 6.59 -6.60
CA GLU A 89 13.88 6.36 -7.84
C GLU A 89 14.21 5.01 -8.47
N GLU A 90 15.49 4.64 -8.42
CA GLU A 90 16.03 3.37 -8.90
C GLU A 90 15.51 2.14 -8.14
N GLU A 91 14.99 2.32 -6.92
CA GLU A 91 14.47 1.25 -6.08
C GLU A 91 12.96 1.05 -6.24
N LYS A 92 12.22 1.97 -6.88
CA LYS A 92 10.76 1.91 -6.91
C LYS A 92 10.19 0.70 -7.65
N ASN A 93 10.85 0.29 -8.74
CA ASN A 93 10.44 -0.88 -9.51
C ASN A 93 11.01 -2.17 -8.89
N LEU A 94 10.22 -3.25 -8.90
CA LEU A 94 10.57 -4.51 -8.23
C LEU A 94 10.31 -5.75 -9.10
N LEU A 95 9.18 -5.80 -9.79
CA LEU A 95 8.58 -6.99 -10.40
C LEU A 95 8.50 -6.91 -11.93
N LEU A 96 8.14 -5.76 -12.50
CA LEU A 96 7.91 -5.64 -13.94
C LEU A 96 9.24 -5.45 -14.67
N SER A 97 9.34 -6.06 -15.85
CA SER A 97 10.45 -5.79 -16.75
C SER A 97 10.38 -4.35 -17.27
N SER A 98 11.55 -3.77 -17.55
CA SER A 98 11.66 -2.43 -18.15
C SER A 98 10.79 -2.33 -19.43
N GLY A 99 9.82 -1.42 -19.44
CA GLY A 99 8.88 -1.21 -20.55
C GLY A 99 7.51 -1.87 -20.39
N GLY A 100 7.19 -2.43 -19.21
CA GLY A 100 5.86 -2.89 -18.86
C GLY A 100 4.80 -1.78 -18.86
N HIS A 101 3.52 -2.18 -18.95
CA HIS A 101 2.40 -1.25 -18.80
C HIS A 101 2.41 -0.62 -17.39
N PRO A 102 2.16 0.70 -17.26
CA PRO A 102 2.13 1.36 -15.97
C PRO A 102 0.94 0.86 -15.14
N PHE A 103 1.20 0.46 -13.89
CA PHE A 103 0.19 0.12 -12.87
C PHE A 103 -0.86 -0.90 -13.32
N PRO A 104 -0.44 -2.10 -13.78
CA PRO A 104 -1.34 -3.05 -14.44
C PRO A 104 -2.47 -3.56 -13.54
N LEU A 105 -2.26 -3.70 -12.23
CA LEU A 105 -3.32 -4.15 -11.32
C LEU A 105 -4.39 -3.07 -11.13
N LEU A 106 -3.99 -1.81 -11.04
CA LEU A 106 -4.95 -0.70 -10.96
C LEU A 106 -5.86 -0.67 -12.20
N GLU A 107 -5.31 -0.87 -13.39
CA GLU A 107 -6.09 -0.90 -14.63
C GLU A 107 -7.10 -2.06 -14.62
N VAL A 108 -6.64 -3.27 -14.28
CA VAL A 108 -7.49 -4.46 -14.20
C VAL A 108 -8.64 -4.26 -13.20
N GLU A 109 -8.38 -3.63 -12.06
CA GLU A 109 -9.40 -3.39 -11.05
C GLU A 109 -10.40 -2.30 -11.47
N LYS A 110 -9.95 -1.23 -12.14
CA LYS A 110 -10.85 -0.24 -12.75
C LYS A 110 -11.81 -0.89 -13.75
N GLN A 111 -11.33 -1.84 -14.55
CA GLN A 111 -12.17 -2.61 -15.48
C GLN A 111 -13.19 -3.51 -14.75
N LYS A 112 -12.82 -4.09 -13.60
CA LYS A 112 -13.75 -4.91 -12.79
C LYS A 112 -14.84 -4.06 -12.14
N VAL A 113 -14.48 -2.89 -11.59
CA VAL A 113 -15.44 -1.97 -10.95
C VAL A 113 -16.40 -1.39 -11.99
N SER A 114 -15.92 -1.03 -13.18
CA SER A 114 -16.80 -0.53 -14.25
C SER A 114 -17.82 -1.57 -14.72
N ARG A 115 -17.42 -2.83 -14.89
CA ARG A 115 -18.34 -3.93 -15.25
C ARG A 115 -19.45 -4.13 -14.22
N LYS A 116 -19.11 -4.14 -12.92
CA LYS A 116 -20.10 -4.28 -11.84
C LYS A 116 -21.14 -3.16 -11.80
N ARG A 117 -20.82 -1.95 -12.27
CA ARG A 117 -21.77 -0.81 -12.31
C ARG A 117 -22.79 -0.92 -13.45
N HIS A 118 -22.56 -1.82 -14.40
CA HIS A 118 -23.44 -2.03 -15.57
C HIS A 118 -24.29 -3.30 -15.47
N GLU A 119 -24.18 -4.06 -14.37
CA GLU A 119 -25.01 -5.23 -14.03
C GLU A 119 -26.10 -4.83 -13.02
#